data_AF-A0A9N9NMX3-F1
#
_entry.id   AF-A0A9N9NMX3-F1
#
_cell.length_a   1.000
_cell.length_b   1.000
_cell.length_c   1.000
_cell.angle_alpha   90.00
_cell.angle_beta   90.00
_cell.angle_gamma   90.00
#
_symmetry.space_group_name_H-M   'P 1'
#
loop_
_entity.id
_entity.type
_entity.pdbx_description
1 polymer ?
#
loop_
_entity_poly.entity_id
_entity_poly.type
_entity_poly.pdbx_seq_one_letter_code
_entity_poly.pdbx_strand_id
1 'polypeptide(L)' 'IRKNLSGIRVFDSSVAGLGATGNVATEDVVYMLHGMGYETGVDLLELVRVGNYISQQLGRSNGSKAAIALSSKLQIN' A
#
# COMPACT_ATOMS: atom_id res chain seq x y z
N ILE A 1 -13.14 21.83 4.68
CA ILE A 1 -12.09 21.59 3.67
C ILE A 1 -12.55 20.42 2.81
N ARG A 2 -13.03 20.66 1.57
CA ARG A 2 -13.48 19.58 0.69
C ARG A 2 -12.27 18.88 0.08
N LYS A 3 -11.90 17.73 0.65
CA LYS A 3 -11.07 16.76 -0.04
C LYS A 3 -12.01 15.91 -0.89
N ASN A 4 -11.81 15.89 -2.20
CA ASN A 4 -12.75 15.34 -3.17
C ASN A 4 -12.15 14.08 -3.83
N LEU A 5 -12.72 12.92 -3.49
CA LEU A 5 -12.61 11.61 -4.17
C LEU A 5 -13.94 11.25 -4.85
N SER A 6 -14.66 12.25 -5.37
CA SER A 6 -16.02 12.10 -5.94
C SER A 6 -17.07 11.54 -4.97
N GLY A 7 -16.80 11.49 -3.66
CA GLY A 7 -17.66 10.88 -2.65
C GLY A 7 -17.40 9.40 -2.38
N ILE A 8 -16.43 8.78 -3.05
CA ILE A 8 -16.01 7.40 -2.80
C ILE A 8 -15.25 7.32 -1.47
N ARG A 9 -15.65 6.38 -0.61
CA ARG A 9 -15.10 6.19 0.75
C ARG A 9 -14.52 4.80 0.99
N VAL A 10 -14.71 3.88 0.04
CA VAL A 10 -14.30 2.46 0.13
C VAL A 10 -13.50 2.12 -1.11
N PHE A 11 -12.36 1.46 -0.91
CA PHE A 11 -11.47 0.97 -1.95
C PHE A 11 -11.12 -0.48 -1.67
N ASP A 12 -11.41 -1.38 -2.60
CA ASP A 12 -10.93 -2.76 -2.55
C ASP A 12 -9.50 -2.81 -3.09
N SER A 13 -8.59 -3.39 -2.30
CA SER A 13 -7.17 -3.53 -2.64
C SER A 13 -6.59 -4.77 -1.97
N SER A 14 -5.44 -5.24 -2.45
CA SER A 14 -4.74 -6.39 -1.88
C SER A 14 -3.35 -6.00 -1.40
N VAL A 15 -2.94 -6.52 -0.25
CA VAL A 15 -1.57 -6.37 0.28
C VAL A 15 -0.56 -6.81 -0.78
N ALA A 16 0.49 -6.01 -1.02
CA ALA A 16 1.55 -6.27 -2.00
C ALA A 16 1.07 -6.59 -3.44
N GLY A 17 -0.17 -6.24 -3.81
CA GLY A 17 -0.76 -6.64 -5.09
C GLY A 17 -0.92 -8.17 -5.23
N LEU A 18 -1.28 -8.86 -4.14
CA LEU A 18 -1.53 -10.31 -4.14
C LEU A 18 -2.79 -10.66 -4.97
N GLY A 19 -2.63 -11.56 -5.94
CA GLY A 19 -3.68 -11.99 -6.87
C GLY A 19 -3.35 -11.71 -8.33
N ALA A 20 -4.36 -11.32 -9.11
CA ALA A 20 -4.21 -10.97 -10.53
C ALA A 20 -3.48 -9.62 -10.69
N THR A 21 -2.78 -9.45 -11.81
CA THR A 21 -2.02 -8.24 -12.22
C THR A 21 -2.81 -6.91 -12.22
N GLY A 22 -4.12 -6.93 -11.93
CA GLY A 22 -5.00 -5.76 -11.90
C GLY A 22 -5.37 -5.21 -10.52
N ASN A 23 -5.00 -5.86 -9.41
CA ASN A 23 -5.32 -5.33 -8.07
C ASN A 23 -4.33 -4.22 -7.70
N VAL A 24 -4.85 -3.05 -7.33
CA VAL A 24 -4.03 -1.98 -6.76
C VAL A 24 -3.50 -2.45 -5.40
N ALA A 25 -2.20 -2.29 -5.18
CA ALA A 25 -1.60 -2.63 -3.90
C ALA A 25 -2.13 -1.69 -2.81
N THR A 26 -2.56 -2.23 -1.67
CA THR A 26 -3.13 -1.45 -0.56
C THR A 26 -2.18 -0.36 -0.09
N GLU A 27 -0.88 -0.63 -0.11
CA GLU A 27 0.19 0.33 0.21
C GLU A 27 0.15 1.58 -0.67
N ASP A 28 -0.09 1.42 -1.98
CA ASP A 28 -0.14 2.54 -2.92
C ASP A 28 -1.39 3.40 -2.69
N VAL A 29 -2.53 2.78 -2.36
CA VAL A 29 -3.77 3.49 -2.01
C VAL A 29 -3.62 4.25 -0.70
N VAL A 30 -3.09 3.60 0.34
CA VAL A 30 -2.89 4.22 1.65
C VAL A 30 -1.88 5.37 1.55
N TYR A 31 -0.77 5.18 0.83
CA TYR A 31 0.22 6.24 0.59
C TYR A 31 -0.39 7.46 -0.11
N MET A 32 -1.21 7.23 -1.14
CA MET A 32 -1.93 8.33 -1.83
C MET A 32 -2.89 9.06 -0.89
N LEU A 33 -3.72 8.32 -0.14
CA LEU A 33 -4.70 8.89 0.77
C LEU A 33 -4.03 9.71 1.88
N HIS A 34 -2.94 9.21 2.47
CA HIS A 34 -2.12 9.95 3.43
C HIS A 34 -1.49 11.19 2.80
N GLY A 35 -0.98 11.11 1.56
CA GLY A 35 -0.43 12.27 0.83
C GLY A 35 -1.47 13.36 0.51
N MET A 36 -2.74 12.97 0.34
CA MET A 36 -3.89 13.87 0.25
C MET A 36 -4.37 14.36 1.63
N GLY A 37 -3.75 13.87 2.71
CA GLY A 37 -4.03 14.14 4.12
C GLY A 37 -5.32 13.51 4.65
N TYR A 38 -5.82 12.45 4.02
CA TYR A 38 -6.89 11.65 4.61
C TYR A 38 -6.30 10.70 5.65
N GLU A 39 -6.98 10.59 6.78
CA GLU A 39 -6.70 9.53 7.76
C GLU A 39 -7.40 8.25 7.31
N THR A 40 -6.65 7.15 7.27
CA THR A 40 -7.16 5.82 6.91
C THR A 40 -7.26 4.88 8.12
N GLY A 41 -6.63 5.22 9.24
CA GLY A 41 -6.46 4.32 10.39
C GLY A 41 -5.47 3.18 10.16
N VAL A 42 -4.79 3.13 9.01
CA VAL A 42 -3.82 2.09 8.65
C VAL A 42 -2.40 2.60 8.91
N ASP A 43 -1.60 1.82 9.65
CA ASP A 43 -0.16 2.03 9.73
C ASP A 43 0.50 1.55 8.44
N LEU A 44 0.98 2.52 7.64
CA LEU A 44 1.58 2.24 6.35
C LEU A 44 2.89 1.45 6.47
N LEU A 45 3.69 1.67 7.52
CA LEU A 45 4.96 0.97 7.68
C LEU A 45 4.74 -0.49 8.07
N GLU A 46 3.76 -0.75 8.94
CA GLU A 46 3.37 -2.12 9.29
C GLU A 46 2.80 -2.85 8.08
N LEU A 47 1.98 -2.17 7.26
CA LEU A 47 1.45 -2.73 6.02
C LEU A 47 2.56 -3.12 5.05
N VAL A 48 3.58 -2.26 4.88
CA VAL A 48 4.76 -2.54 4.05
C VAL A 48 5.53 -3.77 4.57
N ARG A 49 5.73 -3.88 5.90
CA ARG A 49 6.39 -5.06 6.51
C ARG A 49 5.64 -6.35 6.19
N VAL A 50 4.32 -6.37 6.37
CA VAL A 50 3.48 -7.53 6.07
C VAL A 50 3.52 -7.87 4.57
N GLY A 51 3.44 -6.86 3.70
CA GLY A 51 3.51 -7.03 2.26
C GLY A 51 4.84 -7.62 1.79
N ASN A 52 5.95 -7.16 2.36
CA ASN A 52 7.27 -7.74 2.08
C ASN A 52 7.38 -9.17 2.60
N TYR A 53 6.94 -9.43 3.83
CA TYR A 53 6.97 -10.76 4.42
C TYR A 53 6.25 -11.78 3.52
N ILE A 54 5.01 -11.51 3.10
CA ILE A 54 4.26 -12.43 2.24
C ILE A 54 4.90 -12.54 0.85
N SER A 55 5.41 -11.44 0.30
CA SER A 55 6.10 -11.48 -1.01
C SER A 55 7.34 -12.38 -0.96
N GLN A 56 8.12 -12.32 0.12
CA GLN A 56 9.25 -13.22 0.37
C GLN A 56 8.81 -14.68 0.47
N GLN A 57 7.72 -14.98 1.20
CA GLN A 57 7.17 -16.35 1.29
C GLN A 57 6.74 -16.90 -0.08
N LEU A 58 6.32 -16.03 -0.99
CA LEU A 58 5.93 -16.39 -2.36
C LEU A 58 7.10 -16.36 -3.36
N GLY A 59 8.32 -16.05 -2.91
CA GLY A 59 9.50 -15.99 -3.77
C GLY A 59 9.45 -14.88 -4.82
N ARG A 60 8.72 -13.80 -4.56
CA ARG A 60 8.57 -12.66 -5.48
C ARG A 60 8.81 -11.33 -4.78
N SER A 61 9.09 -10.28 -5.54
CA SER A 61 9.17 -8.92 -5.00
C SER A 61 7.77 -8.37 -4.68
N ASN A 62 7.70 -7.42 -3.74
CA ASN A 62 6.47 -6.69 -3.43
C ASN A 62 5.98 -5.92 -4.69
N GLY A 63 4.69 -6.00 -5.00
CA GLY A 63 4.08 -5.34 -6.16
C GLY A 63 3.81 -3.84 -5.98
N SER A 64 3.89 -3.30 -4.75
CA SER A 64 3.66 -1.88 -4.46
C SER A 64 4.90 -1.03 -4.74
N LYS A 65 4.71 0.06 -5.50
CA LYS A 65 5.77 1.05 -5.73
C LYS A 65 6.10 1.84 -4.46
N ALA A 66 5.07 2.20 -3.68
CA ALA A 66 5.24 2.87 -2.40
C ALA A 66 6.03 2.00 -1.42
N ALA A 67 5.70 0.70 -1.33
CA ALA A 67 6.41 -0.25 -0.47
C ALA A 67 7.89 -0.39 -0.87
N ILE A 68 8.18 -0.58 -2.16
CA ILE A 68 9.57 -0.67 -2.66
C ILE A 68 10.36 0.59 -2.30
N ALA A 69 9.79 1.78 -2.53
CA ALA A 69 10.43 3.05 -2.22
C ALA A 69 10.66 3.23 -0.72
N LEU A 70 9.67 2.89 0.11
CA LEU A 70 9.75 3.00 1.57
C LEU A 70 10.76 2.00 2.15
N SER A 71 10.77 0.76 1.68
CA SER A 71 11.75 -0.25 2.06
C SER A 71 13.18 0.17 1.73
N SER A 72 13.39 0.73 0.54
CA SER A 72 14.72 1.23 0.14
C SER A 72 15.17 2.43 0.98
N LYS A 73 14.24 3.36 1.27
CA LYS A 73 14.54 4.59 2.01
C LYS A 73 14.74 4.37 3.51
N LEU A 74 14.00 3.42 4.09
CA LEU A 74 13.94 3.18 5.53
C LEU A 74 14.60 1.86 5.95
N GLN A 75 15.22 1.13 5.02
CA GLN A 75 15.86 -0.17 5.25
C GLN A 75 14.91 -1.19 5.92
N ILE A 76 13.66 -1.21 5.46
CA ILE A 76 12.61 -2.11 5.98
C ILE A 76 12.60 -3.38 5.13
N ASN A 77 12.92 -4.50 5.77
CA ASN A 77 12.92 -5.84 5.18
C ASN A 77 11.54 -6.48 5.22
#